data_AF-A0A6I3ZPW7-F1
#
_entry.id   AF-A0A6I3ZPW7-F1
#
_cell.length_a   1.000
_cell.length_b   1.000
_cell.length_c   1.000
_cell.angle_alpha   90.00
_cell.angle_beta   90.00
_cell.angle_gamma   90.00
#
_symmetry.space_group_name_H-M   'P 1'
#
loop_
_entity.id
_entity.type
_entity.pdbx_description
1 polymer ?
#
loop_
_entity_poly.entity_id
_entity_poly.type
_entity_poly.pdbx_seq_one_letter_code
_entity_poly.pdbx_strand_id
1 'polypeptide(L)'
;MEDLLTALIALSPRADRRLNAVMRQTCAETLGLPALPYEEVFGPVSDAEPLVAEFAEQFSTDVSVISATQRGQLTATLGANSFRIVALMFIADFVPRVRAAFSALGLPPVVDPDGWDHLADPVDLLLNRFASSVGARRELDPVTTEVVRLRGAAAHNCRLCKSLREGTALDAGGNESMYSEIDLYESSSLLDERQKAALRYVDALVWTPARIPAEVAAGVRAHFSDAEATEITLDVMRNGINKIAVALGGDAPRVAEGTERYLLGADGQPVFS
;
A
#
# COMPACT_ATOMS: atom_id res chain seq x y z
N MET A 1 -16.06 -4.59 3.10
CA MET A 1 -14.68 -4.34 2.62
C MET A 1 -14.69 -3.69 1.24
N GLU A 2 -15.45 -4.21 0.27
CA GLU A 2 -15.83 -3.42 -0.93
C GLU A 2 -16.35 -2.02 -0.53
N ASP A 3 -17.13 -1.97 0.54
CA ASP A 3 -17.60 -0.73 1.17
C ASP A 3 -16.48 0.20 1.67
N LEU A 4 -15.37 -0.33 2.21
CA LEU A 4 -14.25 0.51 2.70
C LEU A 4 -13.38 1.06 1.56
N LEU A 5 -13.12 0.27 0.52
CA LEU A 5 -12.41 0.77 -0.66
C LEU A 5 -13.24 1.85 -1.37
N THR A 6 -14.55 1.64 -1.51
CA THR A 6 -15.49 2.63 -2.05
C THR A 6 -15.52 3.89 -1.18
N ALA A 7 -15.53 3.75 0.15
CA ALA A 7 -15.47 4.88 1.07
C ALA A 7 -14.14 5.67 0.96
N LEU A 8 -13.00 4.99 0.78
CA LEU A 8 -11.71 5.66 0.52
C LEU A 8 -11.75 6.48 -0.78
N ILE A 9 -12.43 5.97 -1.82
CA ILE A 9 -12.62 6.69 -3.08
C ILE A 9 -13.51 7.93 -2.87
N ALA A 10 -14.53 7.84 -2.01
CA ALA A 10 -15.46 8.92 -1.71
C ALA A 10 -14.81 10.11 -0.99
N LEU A 11 -13.63 9.95 -0.37
CA LEU A 11 -12.97 11.01 0.38
C LEU A 11 -12.67 12.23 -0.51
N SER A 12 -13.29 13.35 -0.18
CA SER A 12 -13.02 14.66 -0.78
C SER A 12 -13.13 15.78 0.26
N PRO A 13 -12.18 15.85 1.22
CA PRO A 13 -12.20 16.87 2.26
C PRO A 13 -12.19 18.28 1.67
N ARG A 14 -13.11 19.15 2.11
CA ARG A 14 -13.34 20.46 1.47
C ARG A 14 -12.08 21.32 1.34
N ALA A 15 -11.19 21.25 2.33
CA ALA A 15 -9.96 22.03 2.38
C ALA A 15 -8.89 21.55 1.37
N ASP A 16 -8.98 20.30 0.90
CA ASP A 16 -7.91 19.65 0.13
C ASP A 16 -8.37 19.17 -1.24
N ARG A 17 -9.63 19.37 -1.62
CA ARG A 17 -10.22 18.86 -2.87
C ARG A 17 -9.32 19.09 -4.09
N ARG A 18 -8.71 20.27 -4.16
CA ARG A 18 -7.82 20.66 -5.25
C ARG A 18 -6.53 19.83 -5.27
N LEU A 19 -5.85 19.69 -4.13
CA LEU A 19 -4.67 18.83 -4.04
C LEU A 19 -5.03 17.35 -4.21
N ASN A 20 -6.20 16.92 -3.72
CA ASN A 20 -6.71 15.56 -3.91
C ASN A 20 -6.92 15.23 -5.39
N ALA A 21 -7.50 16.17 -6.17
CA ALA A 21 -7.65 16.02 -7.62
C ALA A 21 -6.28 15.92 -8.32
N VAL A 22 -5.33 16.81 -7.97
CA VAL A 22 -3.95 16.76 -8.50
C VAL A 22 -3.29 15.41 -8.21
N MET A 23 -3.33 14.94 -6.96
CA MET A 23 -2.74 13.65 -6.60
C MET A 23 -3.41 12.47 -7.32
N ARG A 24 -4.75 12.45 -7.41
CA ARG A 24 -5.49 11.40 -8.14
C ARG A 24 -5.11 11.35 -9.61
N GLN A 25 -4.94 12.50 -10.25
CA GLN A 25 -4.49 12.57 -11.63
C GLN A 25 -3.03 12.15 -11.78
N THR A 26 -2.12 12.78 -11.03
CA THR A 26 -0.68 12.53 -11.16
C THR A 26 -0.32 11.09 -10.84
N CYS A 27 -0.81 10.53 -9.73
CA CYS A 27 -0.56 9.13 -9.38
C CYS A 27 -1.03 8.19 -10.50
N ALA A 28 -2.22 8.42 -11.04
CA ALA A 28 -2.77 7.57 -12.09
C ALA A 28 -1.97 7.63 -13.39
N GLU A 29 -1.58 8.85 -13.81
CA GLU A 29 -0.70 9.07 -14.97
C GLU A 29 0.65 8.38 -14.78
N THR A 30 1.30 8.55 -13.63
CA THR A 30 2.58 7.89 -13.30
C THR A 30 2.48 6.37 -13.37
N LEU A 31 1.36 5.80 -12.91
CA LEU A 31 1.15 4.35 -12.90
C LEU A 31 0.65 3.78 -14.24
N GLY A 32 0.23 4.64 -15.17
CA GLY A 32 -0.45 4.22 -16.40
C GLY A 32 -1.82 3.60 -16.14
N LEU A 33 -2.51 4.04 -15.09
CA LEU A 33 -3.83 3.56 -14.65
C LEU A 33 -4.90 4.65 -14.77
N PRO A 34 -6.19 4.30 -14.81
CA PRO A 34 -7.26 5.29 -14.66
C PRO A 34 -7.23 5.96 -13.28
N ALA A 35 -7.43 7.27 -13.26
CA ALA A 35 -7.56 8.02 -12.01
C ALA A 35 -8.81 7.61 -11.24
N LEU A 36 -8.73 7.67 -9.91
CA LEU A 36 -9.94 7.67 -9.09
C LEU A 36 -10.79 8.90 -9.46
N PRO A 37 -12.13 8.83 -9.42
CA PRO A 37 -12.98 9.99 -9.68
C PRO A 37 -12.60 11.13 -8.72
N TYR A 38 -12.77 12.41 -9.08
CA TYR A 38 -12.50 13.52 -8.17
C TYR A 38 -13.46 14.69 -8.41
N GLU A 39 -13.64 15.55 -7.40
CA GLU A 39 -14.37 16.79 -7.58
C GLU A 39 -13.52 17.82 -8.33
N GLU A 40 -14.02 18.29 -9.47
CA GLU A 40 -13.39 19.39 -10.19
C GLU A 40 -13.47 20.69 -9.37
N VAL A 41 -12.32 21.34 -9.20
CA VAL A 41 -12.23 22.64 -8.52
C VAL A 41 -11.76 23.70 -9.52
N PHE A 42 -12.67 24.58 -9.92
CA PHE A 42 -12.38 25.71 -10.80
C PHE A 42 -11.74 26.88 -10.05
N GLY A 43 -10.85 27.62 -10.72
CA GLY A 43 -10.14 28.79 -10.17
C GLY A 43 -8.64 28.74 -10.47
N PRO A 44 -7.86 29.77 -10.07
CA PRO A 44 -6.43 29.82 -10.32
C PRO A 44 -5.67 28.68 -9.63
N VAL A 45 -4.65 28.14 -10.29
CA VAL A 45 -3.73 27.13 -9.72
C VAL A 45 -3.02 27.73 -8.50
N SER A 46 -2.97 26.99 -7.41
CA SER A 46 -2.26 27.35 -6.19
C SER A 46 -0.78 26.96 -6.26
N ASP A 47 0.07 27.70 -5.56
CA ASP A 47 1.53 27.48 -5.57
C ASP A 47 1.94 26.09 -5.05
N ALA A 48 1.07 25.41 -4.29
CA ALA A 48 1.32 24.07 -3.76
C ALA A 48 1.11 22.95 -4.78
N GLU A 49 0.32 23.17 -5.84
CA GLU A 49 -0.06 22.11 -6.79
C GLU A 49 1.12 21.52 -7.55
N PRO A 50 2.04 22.30 -8.16
CA PRO A 50 3.19 21.73 -8.86
C PRO A 50 4.10 20.92 -7.95
N LEU A 51 4.33 21.40 -6.71
CA LEU A 51 5.12 20.68 -5.72
C LEU A 51 4.48 19.36 -5.32
N VAL A 52 3.16 19.36 -5.08
CA VAL A 52 2.42 18.14 -4.72
C VAL A 52 2.38 17.14 -5.88
N ALA A 53 2.25 17.62 -7.12
CA ALA A 53 2.34 16.77 -8.31
C ALA A 53 3.71 16.09 -8.42
N GLU A 54 4.81 16.85 -8.33
CA GLU A 54 6.17 16.29 -8.37
C GLU A 54 6.40 15.27 -7.25
N PHE A 55 5.93 15.58 -6.03
CA PHE A 55 6.03 14.66 -4.91
C PHE A 55 5.19 13.40 -5.12
N ALA A 56 3.99 13.51 -5.69
CA ALA A 56 3.10 12.39 -6.01
C ALA A 56 3.68 11.48 -7.10
N GLU A 57 4.31 12.05 -8.13
CA GLU A 57 5.01 11.29 -9.17
C GLU A 57 6.15 10.47 -8.56
N GLN A 58 7.00 11.11 -7.74
CA GLN A 58 8.09 10.39 -7.04
C GLN A 58 7.55 9.33 -6.08
N PHE A 59 6.51 9.64 -5.31
CA PHE A 59 5.86 8.71 -4.38
C PHE A 59 5.30 7.47 -5.10
N SER A 60 4.73 7.65 -6.28
CA SER A 60 4.12 6.57 -7.08
C SER A 60 5.18 5.74 -7.79
N THR A 61 6.25 6.38 -8.27
CA THR A 61 7.39 5.75 -8.96
C THR A 61 8.24 4.92 -8.00
N ASP A 62 8.80 5.57 -6.97
CA ASP A 62 9.63 4.92 -5.95
C ASP A 62 9.71 5.84 -4.73
N VAL A 63 8.99 5.47 -3.67
CA VAL A 63 8.96 6.25 -2.42
C VAL A 63 10.32 6.23 -1.69
N SER A 64 11.14 5.20 -1.92
CA SER A 64 12.37 4.97 -1.17
C SER A 64 13.47 6.00 -1.48
N VAL A 65 13.36 6.66 -2.64
CA VAL A 65 14.33 7.67 -3.11
C VAL A 65 13.86 9.10 -2.90
N ILE A 66 12.76 9.33 -2.18
CA ILE A 66 12.33 10.68 -1.77
C ILE A 66 13.41 11.32 -0.89
N SER A 67 14.00 12.41 -1.38
CA SER A 67 15.12 13.11 -0.75
C SER A 67 14.71 13.94 0.48
N ALA A 68 15.70 14.29 1.32
CA ALA A 68 15.51 15.23 2.43
C ALA A 68 15.02 16.61 1.95
N THR A 69 15.48 17.05 0.77
CA THR A 69 15.04 18.31 0.15
C THR A 69 13.56 18.29 -0.19
N GLN A 70 13.10 17.25 -0.90
CA GLN A 70 11.68 17.09 -1.25
C GLN A 70 10.78 17.06 0.00
N ARG A 71 11.20 16.35 1.06
CA ARG A 71 10.49 16.33 2.36
C ARG A 71 10.42 17.70 3.01
N GLY A 72 11.54 18.42 3.00
CA GLY A 72 11.65 19.77 3.53
C GLY A 72 10.71 20.74 2.80
N GLN A 73 10.68 20.69 1.47
CA GLN A 73 9.79 21.53 0.65
C GLN A 73 8.31 21.19 0.89
N LEU A 74 7.96 19.91 0.94
CA LEU A 74 6.59 19.47 1.24
C LEU A 74 6.14 19.98 2.60
N THR A 75 6.98 19.79 3.63
CA THR A 75 6.68 20.21 5.01
C THR A 75 6.59 21.74 5.13
N ALA A 76 7.47 22.48 4.46
CA ALA A 76 7.43 23.94 4.44
C ALA A 76 6.14 24.48 3.78
N THR A 77 5.62 23.76 2.78
CA THR A 77 4.43 24.16 2.02
C THR A 77 3.12 23.76 2.71
N LEU A 78 3.06 22.53 3.24
CA LEU A 78 1.82 21.96 3.78
C LEU A 78 1.73 22.04 5.32
N GLY A 79 2.86 22.27 6.00
CA GLY A 79 2.92 22.35 7.46
C GLY A 79 2.34 21.11 8.13
N ALA A 80 1.42 21.34 9.08
CA ALA A 80 0.75 20.26 9.84
C ALA A 80 -0.12 19.34 8.95
N ASN A 81 -0.51 19.79 7.75
CA ASN A 81 -1.35 18.99 6.84
C ASN A 81 -0.56 17.94 6.05
N SER A 82 0.78 17.95 6.10
CA SER A 82 1.64 17.04 5.33
C SER A 82 1.22 15.57 5.47
N PHE A 83 0.96 15.10 6.69
CA PHE A 83 0.59 13.70 6.93
C PHE A 83 -0.74 13.33 6.26
N ARG A 84 -1.76 14.17 6.43
CA ARG A 84 -3.08 13.95 5.82
C ARG A 84 -3.03 13.98 4.30
N ILE A 85 -2.26 14.90 3.71
CA ILE A 85 -2.07 14.97 2.26
C ILE A 85 -1.36 13.72 1.74
N VAL A 86 -0.30 13.24 2.41
CA VAL A 86 0.38 12.00 2.02
C VAL A 86 -0.52 10.76 2.22
N ALA A 87 -1.42 10.76 3.19
CA ALA A 87 -2.44 9.70 3.31
C ALA A 87 -3.44 9.70 2.13
N LEU A 88 -3.92 10.88 1.71
CA LEU A 88 -4.74 11.01 0.49
C LEU A 88 -3.95 10.61 -0.77
N MET A 89 -2.67 10.97 -0.85
CA MET A 89 -1.76 10.56 -1.92
C MET A 89 -1.61 9.04 -1.99
N PHE A 90 -1.48 8.38 -0.84
CA PHE A 90 -1.43 6.92 -0.77
C PHE A 90 -2.72 6.29 -1.31
N ILE A 91 -3.89 6.85 -0.99
CA ILE A 91 -5.17 6.37 -1.53
C ILE A 91 -5.21 6.55 -3.06
N ALA A 92 -4.79 7.72 -3.55
CA ALA A 92 -4.69 8.04 -4.98
C ALA A 92 -3.71 7.12 -5.73
N ASP A 93 -2.62 6.71 -5.10
CA ASP A 93 -1.63 5.78 -5.65
C ASP A 93 -2.10 4.33 -5.60
N PHE A 94 -2.63 3.85 -4.47
CA PHE A 94 -2.77 2.43 -4.23
C PHE A 94 -4.13 1.84 -4.59
N VAL A 95 -5.23 2.61 -4.46
CA VAL A 95 -6.56 2.08 -4.84
C VAL A 95 -6.65 1.77 -6.35
N PRO A 96 -6.08 2.58 -7.28
CA PRO A 96 -6.01 2.19 -8.69
C PRO A 96 -5.25 0.88 -8.91
N ARG A 97 -4.17 0.63 -8.15
CA ARG A 97 -3.42 -0.64 -8.21
C ARG A 97 -4.32 -1.81 -7.84
N VAL A 98 -5.09 -1.68 -6.76
CA VAL A 98 -6.06 -2.71 -6.33
C VAL A 98 -7.12 -2.95 -7.40
N ARG A 99 -7.67 -1.90 -8.03
CA ARG A 99 -8.63 -2.03 -9.14
C ARG A 99 -8.05 -2.82 -10.31
N ALA A 100 -6.81 -2.51 -10.70
CA ALA A 100 -6.12 -3.21 -11.77
C ALA A 100 -5.85 -4.68 -11.42
N ALA A 101 -5.44 -4.95 -10.18
CA ALA A 101 -5.21 -6.29 -9.66
C ALA A 101 -6.48 -7.14 -9.64
N PHE A 102 -7.59 -6.61 -9.11
CA PHE A 102 -8.87 -7.31 -9.09
C PHE A 102 -9.35 -7.64 -10.51
N SER A 103 -9.22 -6.68 -11.44
CA SER A 103 -9.52 -6.92 -12.86
C SER A 103 -8.65 -8.04 -13.46
N ALA A 104 -7.32 -8.00 -13.25
CA ALA A 104 -6.39 -9.00 -13.77
C ALA A 104 -6.66 -10.42 -13.20
N LEU A 105 -7.08 -10.49 -11.94
CA LEU A 105 -7.42 -11.74 -11.26
C LEU A 105 -8.82 -12.25 -11.62
N GLY A 106 -9.72 -11.40 -12.12
CA GLY A 106 -11.12 -11.75 -12.36
C GLY A 106 -11.99 -11.68 -11.10
N LEU A 107 -11.56 -10.92 -10.09
CA LEU A 107 -12.27 -10.69 -8.84
C LEU A 107 -13.34 -9.59 -8.99
N PRO A 108 -14.32 -9.52 -8.07
CA PRO A 108 -15.32 -8.46 -8.07
C PRO A 108 -14.70 -7.05 -8.12
N PRO A 109 -15.24 -6.14 -8.96
CA PRO A 109 -14.65 -4.82 -9.13
C PRO A 109 -14.91 -3.90 -7.93
N VAL A 110 -13.97 -2.99 -7.66
CA VAL A 110 -14.17 -1.89 -6.72
C VAL A 110 -14.94 -0.76 -7.42
N VAL A 111 -16.21 -0.59 -7.07
CA VAL A 111 -17.11 0.40 -7.66
C VAL A 111 -16.76 1.84 -7.26
N ASP A 112 -17.22 2.81 -8.04
CA ASP A 112 -17.19 4.22 -7.65
C ASP A 112 -18.30 4.51 -6.62
N PRO A 113 -18.10 5.48 -5.72
CA PRO A 113 -19.11 5.88 -4.75
C PRO A 113 -20.23 6.70 -5.41
N ASP A 114 -21.43 6.63 -4.84
CA ASP A 114 -22.59 7.43 -5.28
C ASP A 114 -22.50 8.92 -4.90
N GLY A 115 -21.53 9.30 -4.07
CA GLY A 115 -21.35 10.67 -3.59
C GLY A 115 -20.03 10.90 -2.84
N TRP A 116 -19.78 12.15 -2.48
CA TRP A 116 -18.55 12.59 -1.83
C TRP A 116 -18.68 12.64 -0.31
N ASP A 117 -17.68 12.10 0.38
CA ASP A 117 -17.49 12.27 1.81
C ASP A 117 -16.53 13.43 2.07
N HIS A 118 -17.08 14.52 2.60
CA HIS A 118 -16.32 15.71 2.96
C HIS A 118 -15.95 15.80 4.44
N LEU A 119 -16.43 14.86 5.27
CA LEU A 119 -16.40 14.94 6.73
C LEU A 119 -15.47 13.91 7.36
N ALA A 120 -15.35 12.72 6.78
CA ALA A 120 -14.44 11.70 7.31
C ALA A 120 -12.99 12.19 7.29
N ASP A 121 -12.26 11.84 8.35
CA ASP A 121 -10.80 12.00 8.38
C ASP A 121 -10.17 10.91 7.50
N PRO A 122 -9.44 11.28 6.42
CA PRO A 122 -8.76 10.32 5.56
C PRO A 122 -7.82 9.39 6.32
N VAL A 123 -7.16 9.92 7.36
CA VAL A 123 -6.18 9.17 8.15
C VAL A 123 -6.87 8.09 8.98
N ASP A 124 -7.98 8.43 9.64
CA ASP A 124 -8.74 7.47 10.42
C ASP A 124 -9.32 6.36 9.54
N LEU A 125 -9.95 6.72 8.43
CA LEU A 125 -10.55 5.75 7.51
C LEU A 125 -9.50 4.79 6.95
N LEU A 126 -8.31 5.29 6.60
CA LEU A 126 -7.23 4.47 6.05
C LEU A 126 -6.54 3.62 7.13
N LEU A 127 -6.05 4.23 8.20
CA LEU A 127 -5.17 3.57 9.17
C LEU A 127 -5.93 2.79 10.24
N ASN A 128 -7.06 3.31 10.71
CA ASN A 128 -7.79 2.70 11.81
C ASN A 128 -8.94 1.82 11.35
N ARG A 129 -9.52 2.08 10.18
CA ARG A 129 -10.65 1.27 9.66
C ARG A 129 -10.19 0.29 8.59
N PHE A 130 -9.64 0.77 7.48
CA PHE A 130 -9.20 -0.10 6.38
C PHE A 130 -8.07 -1.03 6.81
N ALA A 131 -6.94 -0.49 7.32
CA ALA A 131 -5.78 -1.31 7.66
C ALA A 131 -6.08 -2.33 8.78
N SER A 132 -6.89 -1.95 9.76
CA SER A 132 -7.37 -2.82 10.83
C SER A 132 -8.24 -3.95 10.28
N SER A 133 -9.23 -3.61 9.44
CA SER A 133 -10.13 -4.60 8.84
C SER A 133 -9.40 -5.60 7.94
N VAL A 134 -8.34 -5.19 7.25
CA VAL A 134 -7.50 -6.09 6.45
C VAL A 134 -6.61 -6.92 7.36
N GLY A 135 -5.96 -6.31 8.36
CA GLY A 135 -5.10 -7.02 9.32
C GLY A 135 -5.82 -8.04 10.21
N ALA A 136 -7.16 -8.01 10.27
CA ALA A 136 -7.99 -8.98 10.99
C ALA A 136 -8.35 -10.22 10.16
N ARG A 137 -8.03 -10.24 8.85
CA ARG A 137 -8.36 -11.38 7.97
C ARG A 137 -7.40 -12.55 8.16
N ARG A 138 -7.87 -13.76 7.86
CA ARG A 138 -7.16 -15.01 8.12
C ARG A 138 -7.42 -16.06 7.02
N GLU A 139 -7.72 -15.62 5.81
CA GLU A 139 -7.88 -16.54 4.68
C GLU A 139 -6.52 -17.05 4.21
N LEU A 140 -5.49 -16.19 4.25
CA LEU A 140 -4.12 -16.51 3.88
C LEU A 140 -3.35 -17.09 5.07
N ASP A 141 -2.49 -18.07 4.81
CA ASP A 141 -1.65 -18.63 5.87
C ASP A 141 -0.65 -17.59 6.42
N PRO A 142 -0.28 -17.66 7.72
CA PRO A 142 0.57 -16.65 8.34
C PRO A 142 1.96 -16.51 7.70
N VAL A 143 2.53 -17.60 7.18
CA VAL A 143 3.87 -17.57 6.58
C VAL A 143 3.84 -16.83 5.25
N THR A 144 2.89 -17.16 4.37
CA THR A 144 2.72 -16.44 3.09
C THR A 144 2.35 -14.98 3.32
N THR A 145 1.52 -14.68 4.33
CA THR A 145 1.19 -13.30 4.74
C THR A 145 2.46 -12.50 5.07
N GLU A 146 3.35 -13.07 5.87
CA GLU A 146 4.61 -12.43 6.26
C GLU A 146 5.59 -12.30 5.08
N VAL A 147 5.65 -13.30 4.20
CA VAL A 147 6.46 -13.26 2.96
C VAL A 147 6.02 -12.09 2.06
N VAL A 148 4.70 -11.94 1.84
CA VAL A 148 4.12 -10.82 1.08
C VAL A 148 4.46 -9.47 1.73
N ARG A 149 4.29 -9.37 3.07
CA ARG A 149 4.62 -8.15 3.81
C ARG A 149 6.08 -7.76 3.66
N LEU A 150 7.00 -8.72 3.84
CA LEU A 150 8.43 -8.48 3.80
C LEU A 150 8.90 -8.08 2.40
N ARG A 151 8.31 -8.65 1.34
CA ARG A 151 8.60 -8.22 -0.03
C ARG A 151 8.18 -6.77 -0.29
N GLY A 152 6.99 -6.38 0.15
CA GLY A 152 6.55 -4.98 0.07
C GLY A 152 7.43 -4.03 0.91
N ALA A 153 7.86 -4.46 2.10
CA ALA A 153 8.78 -3.70 2.94
C ALA A 153 10.17 -3.51 2.28
N ALA A 154 10.66 -4.53 1.57
CA ALA A 154 11.87 -4.46 0.77
C ALA A 154 11.72 -3.45 -0.38
N ALA A 155 10.63 -3.56 -1.15
CA ALA A 155 10.34 -2.69 -2.29
C ALA A 155 10.26 -1.20 -1.92
N HIS A 156 9.65 -0.86 -0.78
CA HIS A 156 9.55 0.53 -0.30
C HIS A 156 10.72 0.96 0.58
N ASN A 157 11.70 0.09 0.82
CA ASN A 157 12.81 0.30 1.75
C ASN A 157 12.40 0.77 3.16
N CYS A 158 11.27 0.30 3.69
CA CYS A 158 10.76 0.71 5.00
C CYS A 158 11.61 0.11 6.14
N ARG A 159 12.43 0.93 6.83
CA ARG A 159 13.34 0.44 7.89
C ARG A 159 12.57 -0.08 9.10
N LEU A 160 11.49 0.61 9.50
CA LEU A 160 10.54 0.17 10.52
C LEU A 160 10.02 -1.25 10.24
N CYS A 161 9.53 -1.47 9.04
CA CYS A 161 8.90 -2.72 8.62
C CYS A 161 9.91 -3.86 8.55
N LYS A 162 11.14 -3.58 8.10
CA LYS A 162 12.25 -4.55 8.04
C LYS A 162 12.72 -4.99 9.43
N SER A 163 12.61 -4.11 10.43
CA SER A 163 12.99 -4.40 11.83
C SER A 163 11.99 -5.26 12.60
N LEU A 164 10.89 -5.71 11.97
CA LEU A 164 9.80 -6.42 12.64
C LEU A 164 9.53 -7.79 12.03
N ARG A 165 9.08 -8.74 12.85
CA ARG A 165 8.55 -10.05 12.43
C ARG A 165 7.21 -10.37 13.09
N GLU A 166 6.26 -10.84 12.29
CA GLU A 166 4.96 -11.26 12.81
C GLU A 166 5.10 -12.62 13.52
N GLY A 167 4.61 -12.67 14.76
CA GLY A 167 4.83 -13.81 15.65
C GLY A 167 4.10 -15.09 15.23
N THR A 168 2.89 -14.98 14.70
CA THR A 168 2.11 -16.12 14.20
C THR A 168 2.82 -16.79 13.01
N ALA A 169 3.43 -16.01 12.13
CA ALA A 169 4.25 -16.51 11.02
C ALA A 169 5.50 -17.23 11.52
N LEU A 170 6.17 -16.70 12.55
CA LEU A 170 7.31 -17.38 13.20
C LEU A 170 6.88 -18.70 13.83
N ASP A 171 5.75 -18.72 14.54
CA ASP A 171 5.23 -19.93 15.19
C ASP A 171 4.77 -20.98 14.18
N ALA A 172 4.33 -20.54 13.00
CA ALA A 172 3.96 -21.40 11.87
C ALA A 172 5.17 -21.93 11.06
N GLY A 173 6.41 -21.63 11.48
CA GLY A 173 7.64 -22.15 10.88
C GLY A 173 8.38 -21.18 9.95
N GLY A 174 7.84 -19.98 9.73
CA GLY A 174 8.57 -18.90 9.08
C GLY A 174 9.80 -18.50 9.89
N ASN A 175 10.90 -18.15 9.22
CA ASN A 175 12.18 -17.89 9.88
C ASN A 175 13.11 -17.04 9.02
N GLU A 176 14.16 -16.49 9.63
CA GLU A 176 15.10 -15.59 8.95
C GLU A 176 15.83 -16.24 7.77
N SER A 177 16.10 -17.56 7.79
CA SER A 177 16.72 -18.24 6.64
C SER A 177 15.83 -18.17 5.41
N MET A 178 14.54 -18.52 5.56
CA MET A 178 13.54 -18.36 4.50
C MET A 178 13.38 -16.90 4.08
N TYR A 179 13.22 -16.00 5.05
CA TYR A 179 12.97 -14.58 4.75
C TYR A 179 14.14 -13.88 4.05
N SER A 180 15.37 -14.34 4.29
CA SER A 180 16.57 -13.82 3.60
C SER A 180 16.61 -14.11 2.10
N GLU A 181 15.85 -15.12 1.63
CA GLU A 181 15.78 -15.48 0.21
C GLU A 181 14.66 -14.75 -0.54
N ILE A 182 13.83 -13.96 0.15
CA ILE A 182 12.68 -13.25 -0.46
C ILE A 182 13.12 -12.32 -1.59
N ASP A 183 14.27 -11.65 -1.52
CA ASP A 183 14.68 -10.73 -2.57
C ASP A 183 15.09 -11.41 -3.88
N LEU A 184 15.49 -12.68 -3.81
CA LEU A 184 15.92 -13.53 -4.94
C LEU A 184 15.07 -14.79 -5.05
N TYR A 185 13.77 -14.66 -4.75
CA TYR A 185 12.83 -15.77 -4.52
C TYR A 185 12.76 -16.79 -5.66
N GLU A 186 12.99 -16.39 -6.91
CA GLU A 186 12.96 -17.34 -8.05
C GLU A 186 14.00 -18.46 -7.88
N SER A 187 15.16 -18.11 -7.32
CA SER A 187 16.28 -19.05 -7.08
C SER A 187 16.19 -19.78 -5.75
N SER A 188 15.23 -19.40 -4.89
CA SER A 188 15.07 -19.96 -3.55
C SER A 188 14.66 -21.43 -3.60
N SER A 189 15.30 -22.24 -2.75
CA SER A 189 14.85 -23.59 -2.41
C SER A 189 14.06 -23.65 -1.09
N LEU A 190 14.04 -22.56 -0.34
CA LEU A 190 13.30 -22.44 0.93
C LEU A 190 11.86 -21.94 0.75
N LEU A 191 11.56 -21.31 -0.39
CA LEU A 191 10.22 -20.86 -0.75
C LEU A 191 9.57 -21.86 -1.72
N ASP A 192 8.31 -22.21 -1.48
CA ASP A 192 7.55 -23.05 -2.40
C ASP A 192 6.96 -22.26 -3.58
N GLU A 193 6.38 -22.96 -4.57
CA GLU A 193 5.80 -22.28 -5.73
C GLU A 193 4.57 -21.43 -5.40
N ARG A 194 3.84 -21.74 -4.32
CA ARG A 194 2.72 -20.91 -3.85
C ARG A 194 3.24 -19.56 -3.39
N GLN A 195 4.29 -19.52 -2.58
CA GLN A 195 4.93 -18.31 -2.10
C GLN A 195 5.61 -17.54 -3.24
N LYS A 196 6.30 -18.22 -4.16
CA LYS A 196 6.87 -17.56 -5.35
C LYS A 196 5.80 -16.95 -6.25
N ALA A 197 4.66 -17.61 -6.44
CA ALA A 197 3.54 -17.04 -7.18
C ALA A 197 3.00 -15.76 -6.53
N ALA A 198 2.87 -15.74 -5.19
CA ALA A 198 2.53 -14.54 -4.46
C ALA A 198 3.59 -13.43 -4.64
N LEU A 199 4.88 -13.75 -4.57
CA LEU A 199 5.96 -12.77 -4.71
C LEU A 199 6.04 -12.14 -6.11
N ARG A 200 5.87 -12.93 -7.18
CA ARG A 200 5.73 -12.41 -8.56
C ARG A 200 4.56 -11.44 -8.67
N TYR A 201 3.44 -11.77 -8.00
CA TYR A 201 2.27 -10.92 -7.98
C TYR A 201 2.47 -9.62 -7.19
N VAL A 202 3.13 -9.68 -6.03
CA VAL A 202 3.54 -8.49 -5.26
C VAL A 202 4.40 -7.58 -6.12
N ASP A 203 5.41 -8.12 -6.81
CA ASP A 203 6.29 -7.33 -7.69
C ASP A 203 5.51 -6.66 -8.82
N ALA A 204 4.61 -7.40 -9.49
CA ALA A 204 3.78 -6.85 -10.55
C ALA A 204 2.85 -5.73 -10.04
N LEU A 205 2.25 -5.92 -8.87
CA LEU A 205 1.34 -4.94 -8.27
C LEU A 205 2.08 -3.67 -7.80
N VAL A 206 3.31 -3.80 -7.31
CA VAL A 206 4.13 -2.68 -6.82
C VAL A 206 4.83 -1.93 -7.96
N TRP A 207 5.34 -2.62 -8.99
CA TRP A 207 6.20 -1.99 -10.00
C TRP A 207 5.57 -1.82 -11.37
N THR A 208 4.62 -2.69 -11.74
CA THR A 208 4.00 -2.68 -13.09
C THR A 208 2.48 -2.84 -13.05
N PRO A 209 1.74 -2.12 -12.19
CA PRO A 209 0.33 -2.41 -11.93
C PRO A 209 -0.59 -2.23 -13.14
N ALA A 210 -0.24 -1.36 -14.10
CA ALA A 210 -0.98 -1.23 -15.37
C ALA A 210 -0.81 -2.43 -16.33
N ARG A 211 0.15 -3.31 -16.06
CA ARG A 211 0.50 -4.44 -16.93
C ARG A 211 0.86 -5.67 -16.10
N ILE A 212 -0.03 -6.06 -15.18
CA ILE A 212 0.09 -7.35 -14.48
C ILE A 212 0.07 -8.46 -15.55
N PRO A 213 1.15 -9.23 -15.74
CA PRO A 213 1.21 -10.22 -16.79
C PRO A 213 0.17 -11.33 -16.59
N ALA A 214 -0.37 -11.87 -17.68
CA ALA A 214 -1.44 -12.87 -17.63
C ALA A 214 -1.00 -14.14 -16.90
N GLU A 215 0.27 -14.52 -17.05
CA GLU A 215 0.92 -15.64 -16.37
C GLU A 215 1.05 -15.41 -14.87
N VAL A 216 1.27 -14.16 -14.42
CA VAL A 216 1.33 -13.83 -12.99
C VAL A 216 -0.08 -13.99 -12.38
N ALA A 217 -1.11 -13.44 -13.03
CA ALA A 217 -2.49 -13.62 -12.58
C ALA A 217 -2.95 -15.09 -12.64
N ALA A 218 -2.52 -15.84 -13.65
CA ALA A 218 -2.78 -17.27 -13.75
C ALA A 218 -2.09 -18.07 -12.63
N GLY A 219 -0.84 -17.71 -12.28
CA GLY A 219 -0.13 -18.30 -11.15
C GLY A 219 -0.85 -18.07 -9.83
N VAL A 220 -1.34 -16.85 -9.59
CA VAL A 220 -2.17 -16.57 -8.41
C VAL A 220 -3.41 -17.44 -8.40
N ARG A 221 -4.20 -17.49 -9.48
CA ARG A 221 -5.41 -18.33 -9.56
C ARG A 221 -5.15 -19.84 -9.47
N ALA A 222 -3.96 -20.30 -9.88
CA ALA A 222 -3.59 -21.70 -9.81
C ALA A 222 -3.29 -22.16 -8.38
N HIS A 223 -2.79 -21.25 -7.54
CA HIS A 223 -2.40 -21.57 -6.18
C HIS A 223 -3.43 -21.10 -5.16
N PHE A 224 -3.99 -19.91 -5.30
CA PHE A 224 -4.83 -19.27 -4.29
C PHE A 224 -6.31 -19.29 -4.68
N SER A 225 -7.18 -19.47 -3.70
CA SER A 225 -8.62 -19.22 -3.84
C SER A 225 -8.90 -17.73 -4.07
N ASP A 226 -10.10 -17.38 -4.54
CA ASP A 226 -10.52 -15.99 -4.70
C ASP A 226 -10.45 -15.20 -3.38
N ALA A 227 -10.75 -15.85 -2.25
CA ALA A 227 -10.67 -15.25 -0.92
C ALA A 227 -9.21 -14.92 -0.52
N GLU A 228 -8.29 -15.87 -0.75
CA GLU A 228 -6.86 -15.67 -0.51
C GLU A 228 -6.26 -14.64 -1.48
N ALA A 229 -6.62 -14.68 -2.76
CA ALA A 229 -6.14 -13.71 -3.75
C ALA A 229 -6.62 -12.29 -3.45
N THR A 230 -7.86 -12.17 -2.96
CA THR A 230 -8.41 -10.91 -2.41
C THR A 230 -7.58 -10.45 -1.21
N GLU A 231 -7.31 -11.34 -0.25
CA GLU A 231 -6.51 -11.04 0.94
C GLU A 231 -5.09 -10.59 0.60
N ILE A 232 -4.36 -11.32 -0.27
CA ILE A 232 -3.01 -10.95 -0.72
C ILE A 232 -3.01 -9.52 -1.30
N THR A 233 -3.98 -9.19 -2.15
CA THR A 233 -4.05 -7.87 -2.79
C THR A 233 -4.26 -6.76 -1.76
N LEU A 234 -5.13 -7.00 -0.78
CA LEU A 234 -5.43 -6.04 0.28
C LEU A 234 -4.28 -5.93 1.29
N ASP A 235 -3.59 -7.03 1.59
CA ASP A 235 -2.40 -7.04 2.42
C ASP A 235 -1.28 -6.25 1.77
N VAL A 236 -1.09 -6.36 0.45
CA VAL A 236 -0.13 -5.52 -0.27
C VAL A 236 -0.47 -4.04 -0.11
N MET A 237 -1.75 -3.66 -0.20
CA MET A 237 -2.18 -2.28 0.08
C MET A 237 -1.99 -1.89 1.55
N ARG A 238 -2.46 -2.70 2.50
CA ARG A 238 -2.36 -2.45 3.94
C ARG A 238 -0.91 -2.32 4.38
N ASN A 239 -0.02 -3.17 3.89
CA ASN A 239 1.41 -3.10 4.16
C ASN A 239 2.09 -1.95 3.41
N GLY A 240 1.58 -1.60 2.22
CA GLY A 240 1.99 -0.43 1.44
C GLY A 240 1.72 0.91 2.12
N ILE A 241 0.89 0.97 3.16
CA ILE A 241 0.74 2.18 4.02
C ILE A 241 2.09 2.65 4.57
N ASN A 242 3.08 1.75 4.67
CA ASN A 242 4.45 2.12 5.02
C ASN A 242 5.06 3.20 4.10
N LYS A 243 4.57 3.36 2.86
CA LYS A 243 4.97 4.44 1.96
C LYS A 243 4.76 5.81 2.60
N ILE A 244 3.74 6.00 3.45
CA ILE A 244 3.50 7.26 4.17
C ILE A 244 4.67 7.56 5.13
N ALA A 245 5.05 6.58 5.95
CA ALA A 245 6.16 6.71 6.88
C ALA A 245 7.49 6.92 6.13
N VAL A 246 7.72 6.16 5.05
CA VAL A 246 8.91 6.30 4.21
C VAL A 246 8.95 7.65 3.51
N ALA A 247 7.84 8.17 3.00
CA ALA A 247 7.79 9.47 2.32
C ALA A 247 8.04 10.65 3.26
N LEU A 248 7.64 10.52 4.54
CA LEU A 248 7.80 11.57 5.55
C LEU A 248 9.05 11.42 6.42
N GLY A 249 9.67 10.24 6.40
CA GLY A 249 10.97 9.97 7.03
C GLY A 249 10.81 9.48 8.46
N GLY A 250 9.59 9.09 8.81
CA GLY A 250 9.19 8.53 10.09
C GLY A 250 9.30 7.01 10.14
N ASP A 251 10.11 6.40 9.28
CA ASP A 251 10.27 4.94 9.20
C ASP A 251 11.43 4.41 10.05
N ALA A 252 11.84 5.11 11.13
CA ALA A 252 12.93 4.65 11.98
C ALA A 252 12.70 3.20 12.48
N PRO A 253 13.74 2.33 12.46
CA PRO A 253 13.58 0.95 12.91
C PRO A 253 13.28 0.90 14.41
N ARG A 254 12.54 -0.13 14.85
CA ARG A 254 12.27 -0.32 16.29
C ARG A 254 13.49 -0.84 17.05
N VAL A 255 14.32 -1.61 16.38
CA VAL A 255 15.57 -2.17 16.92
C VAL A 255 16.76 -1.82 16.02
N ALA A 256 17.93 -1.62 16.63
CA ALA A 256 19.15 -1.27 15.91
C ALA A 256 19.76 -2.47 15.15
N GLU A 257 19.62 -3.67 15.70
CA GLU A 257 20.11 -4.92 15.12
C GLU A 257 19.05 -6.02 15.29
N GLY A 258 19.00 -6.97 14.36
CA GLY A 258 18.05 -8.08 14.38
C GLY A 258 16.61 -7.66 14.09
N THR A 259 15.67 -8.35 14.72
CA THR A 259 14.23 -8.14 14.53
C THR A 259 13.49 -8.16 15.87
N GLU A 260 12.47 -7.33 15.98
CA GLU A 260 11.51 -7.36 17.09
C GLU A 260 10.26 -8.14 16.66
N ARG A 261 9.75 -8.98 17.56
CA ARG A 261 8.51 -9.73 17.34
C ARG A 261 7.31 -8.83 17.65
N TYR A 262 6.29 -8.88 16.80
CA TYR A 262 4.98 -8.27 17.07
C TYR A 262 3.86 -9.25 16.71
N LEU A 263 2.65 -9.00 17.17
CA LEU A 263 1.46 -9.78 16.80
C LEU A 263 0.42 -8.87 16.16
N LEU A 264 -0.45 -9.44 15.33
CA LEU A 264 -1.71 -8.79 14.96
C LEU A 264 -2.81 -9.22 15.93
N GLY A 265 -3.40 -8.24 16.62
CA GLY A 265 -4.57 -8.45 17.47
C GLY A 265 -5.77 -8.99 16.68
N ALA A 266 -6.80 -9.42 17.40
CA ALA A 266 -8.06 -9.87 16.78
C ALA A 266 -8.76 -8.75 15.98
N ASP A 267 -8.46 -7.49 16.29
CA ASP A 267 -8.89 -6.29 15.58
C ASP A 267 -7.99 -5.94 14.38
N GLY A 268 -6.90 -6.69 14.16
CA GLY A 268 -5.93 -6.45 13.09
C GLY A 268 -4.89 -5.36 13.39
N GLN A 269 -4.86 -4.81 14.60
CA GLN A 269 -3.87 -3.83 15.02
C GLN A 269 -2.58 -4.49 15.50
N PRO A 270 -1.40 -3.89 15.26
CA PRO A 270 -0.14 -4.42 15.76
C PRO A 270 -0.04 -4.26 17.28
N VAL A 271 0.30 -5.35 17.96
CA VAL A 271 0.62 -5.42 19.38
C VAL A 271 2.11 -5.71 19.52
N PHE A 272 2.85 -4.75 20.06
CA PHE A 272 4.28 -4.87 20.35
C PHE A 272 4.47 -5.35 21.79
N SER A 273 5.45 -6.22 22.02
CA SER A 273 5.78 -6.82 23.32
C SER A 273 7.13 -6.38 23.82
#